data_AF-A0A7Y7EAD3-F1
#
_entry.id   AF-A0A7Y7EAD3-F1
#
_cell.length_a   1.000
_cell.length_b   1.000
_cell.length_c   1.000
_cell.angle_alpha   90.00
_cell.angle_beta   90.00
_cell.angle_gamma   90.00
#
_symmetry.space_group_name_H-M   'P 1'
#
loop_
_entity.id
_entity.type
_entity.pdbx_description
1 polymer ?
#
loop_
_entity_poly.entity_id
_entity_poly.type
_entity_poly.pdbx_seq_one_letter_code
_entity_poly.pdbx_strand_id
1 'polypeptide(L)'
;MTDRAARRWASTRSVLALVLGVVVLGAGGVWLAGATDRGSVMGEAPRTAAAQRAFSTQEVQVEVDESAAGELPGVRDCGGGTPVLEPKVITLDCASSGQVASGITWDEYGPGEATGSGEVQVSSGAGGAARTSFPAWLRLTGPKRVDGMMAFTALEVTYKGATPTGEAHKVFTIA
;
A
#
# COMPACT_ATOMS: atom_id res chain seq x y z
N MET A 1 -34.96 -54.51 -6.92
CA MET A 1 -33.91 -55.36 -6.32
C MET A 1 -32.74 -54.46 -5.97
N THR A 2 -32.37 -54.46 -4.69
CA THR A 2 -31.42 -53.56 -4.01
C THR A 2 -30.07 -54.23 -3.80
N ASP A 3 -28.97 -53.49 -3.98
CA ASP A 3 -27.72 -53.63 -3.20
C ASP A 3 -27.07 -52.24 -3.05
N ARG A 4 -27.18 -51.58 -1.88
CA ARG A 4 -26.20 -51.54 -0.75
C ARG A 4 -24.82 -51.02 -1.17
N ALA A 5 -24.47 -49.77 -0.86
CA ALA A 5 -23.95 -49.26 0.42
C ALA A 5 -22.57 -49.82 0.82
N ALA A 6 -21.57 -48.92 0.92
CA ALA A 6 -20.86 -48.58 2.16
C ALA A 6 -19.34 -48.27 2.01
N ARG A 7 -18.97 -47.12 2.61
CA ARG A 7 -17.86 -46.92 3.57
C ARG A 7 -16.40 -47.16 3.16
N ARG A 8 -15.58 -46.11 3.39
CA ARG A 8 -14.44 -46.00 4.36
C ARG A 8 -13.50 -44.89 3.84
N TRP A 9 -13.50 -43.68 4.38
CA TRP A 9 -12.74 -43.25 5.57
C TRP A 9 -11.41 -43.99 5.75
N ALA A 10 -10.32 -43.37 5.29
CA ALA A 10 -8.93 -43.63 5.66
C ALA A 10 -8.15 -42.34 5.34
N SER A 11 -8.04 -41.43 6.31
CA SER A 11 -6.97 -41.35 7.31
C SER A 11 -5.70 -40.66 6.78
N THR A 12 -5.54 -39.39 7.17
CA THR A 12 -4.32 -38.85 7.80
C THR A 12 -3.10 -39.76 7.80
N ARG A 13 -2.04 -39.39 7.08
CA ARG A 13 -0.62 -39.69 7.38
C ARG A 13 0.27 -39.10 6.29
N SER A 14 0.99 -38.02 6.60
CA SER A 14 2.34 -37.71 6.08
C SER A 14 2.82 -36.39 6.71
N VAL A 15 3.02 -36.41 8.03
CA VAL A 15 3.84 -35.44 8.75
C VAL A 15 5.05 -36.22 9.27
N LEU A 16 6.25 -35.66 9.05
CA LEU A 16 7.54 -35.97 9.68
C LEU A 16 8.26 -37.29 9.33
N ALA A 17 9.20 -37.22 8.37
CA ALA A 17 10.48 -37.94 8.42
C ALA A 17 11.45 -37.43 7.35
N LEU A 18 12.35 -36.50 7.71
CA LEU A 18 13.80 -36.56 7.44
C LEU A 18 14.45 -35.21 7.75
N VAL A 19 15.02 -35.15 8.95
CA VAL A 19 16.00 -34.15 9.39
C VAL A 19 17.37 -34.86 9.37
N LEU A 20 18.41 -34.14 8.94
CA LEU A 20 19.86 -34.41 9.01
C LEU A 20 20.49 -35.31 7.91
N GLY A 21 21.18 -34.67 6.96
CA GLY A 21 22.12 -35.32 6.04
C GLY A 21 22.86 -34.36 5.09
N VAL A 22 23.95 -33.76 5.57
CA VAL A 22 25.17 -33.38 4.81
C VAL A 22 25.18 -32.08 3.96
N VAL A 23 25.76 -31.07 4.60
CA VAL A 23 26.49 -29.86 4.13
C VAL A 23 27.46 -30.15 2.97
N VAL A 24 27.57 -29.19 2.02
CA VAL A 24 28.79 -28.68 1.31
C VAL A 24 28.44 -28.23 -0.12
N LEU A 25 28.91 -27.03 -0.50
CA LEU A 25 28.93 -26.37 -1.83
C LEU A 25 27.73 -25.48 -2.23
N GLY A 26 27.89 -24.18 -1.97
CA GLY A 26 27.08 -23.10 -2.51
C GLY A 26 27.38 -21.72 -1.93
N ALA A 27 28.54 -21.55 -1.27
CA ALA A 27 29.04 -20.26 -0.85
C ALA A 27 29.65 -19.53 -2.06
N GLY A 28 29.05 -18.42 -2.49
CA GLY A 28 29.64 -17.55 -3.50
C GLY A 28 28.83 -16.28 -3.68
N GLY A 29 29.31 -15.17 -3.11
CA GLY A 29 28.83 -13.83 -3.48
C GLY A 29 28.67 -12.79 -2.37
N VAL A 30 29.45 -12.86 -1.28
CA VAL A 30 29.60 -11.71 -0.37
C VAL A 30 30.48 -10.68 -1.06
N TRP A 31 29.92 -9.54 -1.45
CA TRP A 31 30.67 -8.36 -1.85
C TRP A 31 31.18 -7.64 -0.60
N LEU A 32 32.41 -7.93 -0.20
CA LEU A 32 33.22 -7.10 0.70
C LEU A 32 34.67 -7.17 0.22
N ALA A 33 35.17 -6.07 -0.33
CA ALA A 33 36.44 -5.42 0.04
C ALA A 33 36.93 -4.51 -1.09
N GLY A 34 37.24 -3.27 -0.71
CA GLY A 34 37.93 -2.29 -1.55
C GLY A 34 38.39 -1.09 -0.74
N ALA A 35 38.93 -1.32 0.46
CA ALA A 35 39.70 -0.33 1.20
C ALA A 35 41.18 -0.50 0.84
N THR A 36 41.76 0.46 0.13
CA THR A 36 43.21 0.73 0.17
C THR A 36 43.52 2.09 -0.45
N ASP A 37 43.96 3.04 0.37
CA ASP A 37 45.26 3.71 0.22
C ASP A 37 45.49 4.51 1.52
N ARG A 38 46.38 4.07 2.40
CA ARG A 38 47.82 4.40 2.46
C ARG A 38 48.11 5.90 2.37
N GLY A 39 48.41 6.45 3.54
CA GLY A 39 49.70 7.11 3.76
C GLY A 39 49.82 8.55 3.29
N SER A 40 49.39 9.50 4.13
CA SER A 40 49.96 10.84 4.14
C SER A 40 50.74 11.06 5.44
N VAL A 41 51.99 10.64 5.36
CA VAL A 41 53.23 11.26 5.86
C VAL A 41 53.10 12.14 7.11
N MET A 42 53.86 11.77 8.15
CA MET A 42 54.24 12.65 9.24
C MET A 42 54.86 13.94 8.71
N GLY A 43 54.21 15.07 9.02
CA GLY A 43 54.84 16.38 9.09
C GLY A 43 54.80 16.83 10.54
N GLU A 44 55.77 16.37 11.33
CA GLU A 44 56.12 17.02 12.59
C GLU A 44 56.64 18.43 12.27
N ALA A 45 55.84 19.44 12.57
CA ALA A 45 56.32 20.81 12.76
C ALA A 45 55.59 21.36 13.99
N PRO A 46 56.30 21.71 15.08
CA PRO A 46 55.67 22.19 16.29
C PRO A 46 55.20 23.61 16.05
N ARG A 47 53.90 23.82 15.83
CA ARG A 47 53.29 25.14 15.88
C ARG A 47 52.26 25.21 16.99
N THR A 48 52.79 25.55 18.17
CA THR A 48 52.22 26.44 19.18
C THR A 48 50.74 26.21 19.53
N ALA A 49 50.54 25.64 20.71
CA ALA A 49 49.32 25.65 21.50
C ALA A 49 48.82 27.09 21.74
N ALA A 50 48.08 27.67 20.80
CA ALA A 50 47.40 28.95 21.02
C ALA A 50 46.33 29.30 19.95
N ALA A 51 45.59 28.33 19.36
CA ALA A 51 44.53 28.72 18.40
C ALA A 51 43.46 27.65 18.12
N GLN A 52 42.92 26.97 19.14
CA GLN A 52 41.65 26.24 19.01
C GLN A 52 40.77 26.49 20.22
N ARG A 53 40.59 27.78 20.55
CA ARG A 53 39.40 28.31 21.23
C ARG A 53 38.63 29.12 20.20
N ALA A 54 37.90 28.46 19.32
CA ALA A 54 36.81 29.03 18.51
C ALA A 54 36.26 27.91 17.62
N PHE A 55 34.94 27.86 17.49
CA PHE A 55 34.15 26.84 16.77
C PHE A 55 34.00 25.56 17.59
N SER A 56 33.34 25.64 18.74
CA SER A 56 31.87 25.66 18.83
C SER A 56 31.31 24.40 18.19
N THR A 57 31.02 23.43 19.06
CA THR A 57 29.85 22.56 19.04
C THR A 57 28.79 23.02 18.03
N GLN A 58 28.92 22.59 16.77
CA GLN A 58 27.81 22.59 15.84
C GLN A 58 27.35 21.14 15.81
N GLU A 59 26.65 20.76 16.88
CA GLU A 59 25.60 19.76 16.79
C GLU A 59 24.75 20.17 15.59
N VAL A 60 24.89 19.44 14.49
CA VAL A 60 23.89 19.41 13.45
C VAL A 60 22.66 18.80 14.12
N GLN A 61 21.90 19.66 14.81
CA GLN A 61 20.50 19.45 15.03
C GLN A 61 19.91 19.37 13.62
N VAL A 62 19.85 18.15 13.10
CA VAL A 62 18.79 17.81 12.16
C VAL A 62 17.54 17.99 13.00
N GLU A 63 16.99 19.21 12.96
CA GLU A 63 15.57 19.42 13.15
C GLU A 63 14.92 18.53 12.08
N VAL A 64 14.69 17.26 12.46
CA VAL A 64 13.66 16.46 11.84
C VAL A 64 12.43 17.32 12.06
N ASP A 65 11.97 17.93 10.98
CA ASP A 65 10.73 18.70 10.92
C ASP A 65 9.59 17.73 11.25
N GLU A 66 9.44 17.47 12.54
CA GLU A 66 8.42 16.65 13.17
C GLU A 66 7.17 17.53 13.32
N SER A 67 6.74 18.20 12.24
CA SER A 67 5.41 18.81 12.07
C SER A 67 5.26 19.55 10.72
N ALA A 68 5.47 18.83 9.63
CA ALA A 68 4.59 18.99 8.48
C ALA A 68 3.79 17.69 8.32
N ALA A 69 2.91 17.42 9.29
CA ALA A 69 1.80 16.49 9.05
C ALA A 69 0.94 17.13 7.95
N GLY A 70 1.32 16.89 6.69
CA GLY A 70 0.60 17.40 5.54
C GLY A 70 -0.87 16.99 5.65
N GLU A 71 -1.76 17.94 5.39
CA GLU A 71 -3.21 17.68 5.40
C GLU A 71 -3.51 16.48 4.51
N LEU A 72 -4.02 15.40 5.12
CA LEU A 72 -4.33 14.18 4.38
C LEU A 72 -5.52 14.44 3.43
N PRO A 73 -5.41 14.03 2.16
CA PRO A 73 -6.51 14.16 1.21
C PRO A 73 -7.69 13.26 1.60
N GLY A 74 -8.89 13.83 1.63
CA GLY A 74 -10.12 13.07 1.78
C GLY A 74 -10.68 12.58 0.44
N VAL A 75 -11.79 11.86 0.48
CA VAL A 75 -12.60 11.52 -0.69
C VAL A 75 -13.86 12.35 -0.69
N ARG A 76 -14.18 12.97 -1.82
CA ARG A 76 -15.49 13.59 -2.03
C ARG A 76 -16.39 12.59 -2.73
N ASP A 77 -17.63 12.49 -2.28
CA ASP A 77 -18.61 11.65 -2.95
C ASP A 77 -19.24 12.46 -4.08
N CYS A 78 -18.91 12.09 -5.32
CA CYS A 78 -19.39 12.76 -6.53
C CYS A 78 -19.16 14.27 -6.59
N GLY A 79 -17.98 14.72 -6.16
CA GLY A 79 -17.61 16.14 -6.14
C GLY A 79 -18.40 16.98 -5.13
N GLY A 80 -19.28 16.36 -4.33
CA GLY A 80 -20.10 17.03 -3.33
C GLY A 80 -19.53 16.91 -1.92
N GLY A 81 -19.91 17.87 -1.06
CA GLY A 81 -19.63 17.82 0.37
C GLY A 81 -18.16 18.01 0.76
N THR A 82 -17.92 17.80 2.06
CA THR A 82 -16.60 17.86 2.68
C THR A 82 -15.83 16.57 2.40
N PRO A 83 -14.54 16.61 2.02
CA PRO A 83 -13.73 15.41 1.87
C PRO A 83 -13.71 14.59 3.17
N VAL A 84 -13.97 13.29 3.06
CA VAL A 84 -13.99 12.35 4.18
C VAL A 84 -12.72 11.52 4.15
N LEU A 85 -12.02 11.43 5.29
CA LEU A 85 -10.87 10.54 5.45
C LEU A 85 -11.37 9.10 5.63
N GLU A 86 -10.69 8.16 4.97
CA GLU A 86 -10.95 6.72 5.10
C GLU A 86 -12.43 6.31 4.95
N PRO A 87 -13.14 6.76 3.90
CA PRO A 87 -14.56 6.42 3.73
C PRO A 87 -14.74 4.90 3.60
N LYS A 88 -15.86 4.40 4.13
CA LYS A 88 -16.27 2.99 4.00
C LYS A 88 -17.10 2.71 2.75
N VAL A 89 -17.60 3.77 2.11
CA VAL A 89 -18.45 3.74 0.92
C VAL A 89 -18.06 4.91 0.01
N ILE A 90 -17.93 4.66 -1.29
CA ILE A 90 -17.63 5.67 -2.32
C ILE A 90 -18.53 5.40 -3.52
N THR A 91 -19.25 6.41 -4.00
CA THR A 91 -20.01 6.30 -5.26
C THR A 91 -19.04 6.41 -6.44
N LEU A 92 -19.06 5.41 -7.34
CA LEU A 92 -18.13 5.33 -8.47
C LEU A 92 -18.68 5.96 -9.74
N ASP A 93 -19.98 5.80 -9.97
CA ASP A 93 -20.69 6.39 -11.11
C ASP A 93 -21.66 7.47 -10.63
N CYS A 94 -21.23 8.71 -10.74
CA CYS A 94 -22.00 9.87 -10.27
C CYS A 94 -23.15 10.27 -11.20
N ALA A 95 -23.18 9.77 -12.43
CA ALA A 95 -24.27 10.06 -13.36
C ALA A 95 -25.51 9.22 -13.06
N SER A 96 -25.32 7.95 -12.67
CA SER A 96 -26.42 7.00 -12.49
C SER A 96 -26.55 6.46 -11.06
N SER A 97 -25.55 6.67 -10.19
CA SER A 97 -25.41 5.99 -8.88
C SER A 97 -25.47 4.46 -8.97
N GLY A 98 -25.30 3.89 -10.18
CA GLY A 98 -25.43 2.46 -10.44
C GLY A 98 -24.24 1.65 -9.93
N GLN A 99 -23.13 2.29 -9.56
CA GLN A 99 -21.92 1.62 -9.07
C GLN A 99 -21.40 2.30 -7.80
N VAL A 100 -21.18 1.49 -6.76
CA VAL A 100 -20.72 1.95 -5.45
C VAL A 100 -19.65 0.99 -4.93
N ALA A 101 -18.50 1.51 -4.51
CA ALA A 101 -17.54 0.77 -3.71
C ALA A 101 -17.97 0.82 -2.24
N SER A 102 -17.98 -0.31 -1.55
CA SER A 102 -18.51 -0.47 -0.20
C SER A 102 -17.70 -1.46 0.61
N GLY A 103 -17.88 -1.45 1.93
CA GLY A 103 -17.14 -2.34 2.83
C GLY A 103 -15.63 -2.07 2.79
N ILE A 104 -15.25 -0.82 2.51
CA ILE A 104 -13.86 -0.48 2.23
C ILE A 104 -13.02 -0.57 3.51
N THR A 105 -11.91 -1.29 3.42
CA THR A 105 -10.88 -1.36 4.45
C THR A 105 -9.60 -0.82 3.83
N TRP A 106 -9.08 0.27 4.39
CA TRP A 106 -7.83 0.89 3.97
C TRP A 106 -6.68 0.16 4.66
N ASP A 107 -5.70 -0.24 3.85
CA ASP A 107 -4.46 -0.86 4.32
C ASP A 107 -3.42 0.23 4.57
N GLU A 108 -3.34 1.21 3.66
CA GLU A 108 -2.48 2.40 3.78
C GLU A 108 -3.27 3.65 3.37
N TYR A 109 -3.11 4.75 4.11
CA TYR A 109 -3.77 6.01 3.80
C TYR A 109 -2.78 7.17 3.97
N GLY A 110 -2.20 7.63 2.85
CA GLY A 110 -1.13 8.61 2.83
C GLY A 110 -1.49 9.91 2.09
N PRO A 111 -0.57 10.89 2.09
CA PRO A 111 -0.78 12.18 1.42
C PRO A 111 -0.75 12.09 -0.11
N GLY A 112 -0.11 11.06 -0.68
CA GLY A 112 0.02 10.86 -2.13
C GLY A 112 -0.98 9.85 -2.71
N GLU A 113 -1.30 8.82 -1.94
CA GLU A 113 -2.17 7.72 -2.32
C GLU A 113 -2.76 7.04 -1.09
N ALA A 114 -3.86 6.31 -1.27
CA ALA A 114 -4.39 5.40 -0.27
C ALA A 114 -4.77 4.07 -0.94
N THR A 115 -4.41 2.96 -0.33
CA THR A 115 -4.67 1.61 -0.84
C THR A 115 -5.56 0.85 0.12
N GLY A 116 -6.43 0.00 -0.42
CA GLY A 116 -7.34 -0.79 0.38
C GLY A 116 -8.04 -1.87 -0.42
N SER A 117 -8.99 -2.52 0.24
CA SER A 117 -9.85 -3.52 -0.38
C SER A 117 -11.30 -3.30 -0.01
N GLY A 118 -12.19 -3.80 -0.85
CA GLY A 118 -13.63 -3.72 -0.61
C GLY A 118 -14.39 -4.46 -1.68
N GLU A 119 -15.65 -4.08 -1.83
CA GLU A 119 -16.57 -4.65 -2.80
C GLU A 119 -17.21 -3.57 -3.65
N VAL A 120 -17.20 -3.77 -4.96
CA VAL A 120 -17.95 -2.94 -5.91
C VAL A 120 -19.30 -3.56 -6.14
N GLN A 121 -20.34 -2.83 -5.75
CA GLN A 121 -21.72 -3.19 -6.00
C GLN A 121 -22.20 -2.53 -7.30
N VAL A 122 -22.72 -3.34 -8.20
CA VAL A 122 -23.32 -2.91 -9.46
C VAL A 122 -24.82 -3.14 -9.38
N SER A 123 -25.60 -2.07 -9.51
CA SER A 123 -27.05 -2.13 -9.63
C SER A 123 -27.44 -2.48 -11.06
N SER A 124 -28.39 -3.40 -11.20
CA SER A 124 -28.91 -3.89 -12.48
C SER A 124 -30.42 -4.16 -12.40
N GLY A 125 -31.05 -4.35 -13.56
CA GLY A 125 -32.50 -4.55 -13.66
C GLY A 125 -33.32 -3.25 -13.54
N ALA A 126 -34.62 -3.35 -13.83
CA ALA A 126 -35.53 -2.22 -13.78
C ALA A 126 -35.60 -1.64 -12.35
N GLY A 127 -35.28 -0.35 -12.21
CA GLY A 127 -35.26 0.34 -10.91
C GLY A 127 -34.11 -0.05 -9.97
N GLY A 128 -33.06 -0.71 -10.44
CA GLY A 128 -31.90 -1.09 -9.62
C GLY A 128 -32.18 -2.20 -8.59
N ALA A 129 -33.21 -3.01 -8.83
CA ALA A 129 -33.66 -4.04 -7.90
C ALA A 129 -32.65 -5.19 -7.70
N ALA A 130 -31.79 -5.46 -8.68
CA ALA A 130 -30.75 -6.47 -8.56
C ALA A 130 -29.40 -5.81 -8.26
N ARG A 131 -28.68 -6.33 -7.26
CA ARG A 131 -27.30 -5.90 -6.95
C ARG A 131 -26.37 -7.09 -7.07
N THR A 132 -25.25 -6.88 -7.75
CA THR A 132 -24.17 -7.87 -7.80
C THR A 132 -22.92 -7.25 -7.20
N SER A 133 -22.25 -8.01 -6.35
CA SER A 133 -21.05 -7.56 -5.63
C SER A 133 -19.80 -8.23 -6.21
N PHE A 134 -18.73 -7.44 -6.37
CA PHE A 134 -17.44 -7.91 -6.89
C PHE A 134 -16.31 -7.47 -5.95
N PRO A 135 -15.54 -8.41 -5.38
CA PRO A 135 -14.39 -8.06 -4.55
C PRO A 135 -13.32 -7.35 -5.38
N ALA A 136 -12.75 -6.27 -4.84
CA ALA A 136 -11.77 -5.45 -5.53
C ALA A 136 -10.67 -4.93 -4.59
N TRP A 137 -9.52 -4.63 -5.18
CA TRP A 137 -8.50 -3.74 -4.63
C TRP A 137 -8.79 -2.32 -5.08
N LEU A 138 -8.58 -1.37 -4.18
CA LEU A 138 -8.90 0.04 -4.35
C LEU A 138 -7.64 0.85 -4.15
N ARG A 139 -7.41 1.84 -5.01
CA ARG A 139 -6.31 2.78 -4.86
C ARG A 139 -6.76 4.19 -5.21
N LEU A 140 -6.74 5.06 -4.21
CA LEU A 140 -6.99 6.49 -4.38
C LEU A 140 -5.70 7.19 -4.80
N THR A 141 -5.79 8.03 -5.82
CA THR A 141 -4.65 8.77 -6.37
C THR A 141 -5.05 10.19 -6.77
N GLY A 142 -4.04 10.97 -7.17
CA GLY A 142 -4.22 12.33 -7.67
C GLY A 142 -4.74 13.30 -6.61
N PRO A 143 -4.05 13.49 -5.47
CA PRO A 143 -4.42 14.48 -4.47
C PRO A 143 -4.37 15.89 -5.08
N LYS A 144 -5.43 16.66 -4.92
CA LYS A 144 -5.54 18.06 -5.34
C LYS A 144 -6.31 18.86 -4.32
N ARG A 145 -6.07 20.17 -4.29
CA ARG A 145 -6.88 21.10 -3.51
C ARG A 145 -8.16 21.42 -4.29
N VAL A 146 -9.31 21.03 -3.75
CA VAL A 146 -10.64 21.29 -4.32
C VAL A 146 -11.47 22.01 -3.25
N ASP A 147 -12.03 23.18 -3.59
CA ASP A 147 -12.74 24.05 -2.66
C ASP A 147 -11.94 24.37 -1.38
N GLY A 148 -10.62 24.52 -1.51
CA GLY A 148 -9.70 24.84 -0.41
C GLY A 148 -9.23 23.64 0.42
N MET A 149 -9.80 22.46 0.24
CA MET A 149 -9.48 21.24 1.01
C MET A 149 -8.73 20.21 0.16
N MET A 150 -7.87 19.41 0.76
CA MET A 150 -7.19 18.32 0.04
C MET A 150 -8.15 17.15 -0.23
N ALA A 151 -8.21 16.72 -1.49
CA ALA A 151 -9.02 15.57 -1.90
C ALA A 151 -8.33 14.72 -2.97
N PHE A 152 -8.51 13.42 -2.91
CA PHE A 152 -8.19 12.52 -4.01
C PHE A 152 -9.16 12.72 -5.17
N THR A 153 -8.65 12.67 -6.40
CA THR A 153 -9.45 12.94 -7.60
C THR A 153 -9.68 11.72 -8.47
N ALA A 154 -8.92 10.64 -8.25
CA ALA A 154 -9.05 9.39 -8.96
C ALA A 154 -9.13 8.20 -8.01
N LEU A 155 -9.93 7.20 -8.38
CA LEU A 155 -10.05 5.92 -7.73
C LEU A 155 -9.82 4.80 -8.75
N GLU A 156 -8.72 4.09 -8.61
CA GLU A 156 -8.39 2.89 -9.37
C GLU A 156 -9.01 1.68 -8.67
N VAL A 157 -9.67 0.82 -9.44
CA VAL A 157 -10.35 -0.38 -8.98
C VAL A 157 -9.81 -1.57 -9.76
N THR A 158 -9.23 -2.54 -9.05
CA THR A 158 -8.77 -3.80 -9.62
C THR A 158 -9.59 -4.96 -9.06
N TYR A 159 -10.36 -5.62 -9.92
CA TYR A 159 -11.27 -6.70 -9.50
C TYR A 159 -10.50 -8.01 -9.24
N LYS A 160 -10.86 -8.74 -8.18
CA LYS A 160 -10.20 -10.00 -7.78
C LYS A 160 -10.76 -11.24 -8.50
N GLY A 161 -11.58 -11.07 -9.52
CA GLY A 161 -12.25 -12.16 -10.23
C GLY A 161 -13.02 -11.71 -11.46
N ALA A 162 -13.93 -12.56 -11.95
CA ALA A 162 -14.76 -12.25 -13.11
C ALA A 162 -15.71 -11.08 -12.82
N THR A 163 -15.73 -10.10 -13.70
CA THR A 163 -16.63 -8.93 -13.65
C THR A 163 -17.72 -9.04 -14.73
N PRO A 164 -18.82 -8.29 -14.64
CA PRO A 164 -19.89 -8.33 -15.65
C PRO A 164 -19.40 -7.93 -17.04
N THR A 165 -18.37 -7.08 -17.09
CA THR A 165 -17.85 -6.48 -18.32
C THR A 165 -16.58 -7.17 -18.82
N GLY A 166 -16.06 -8.14 -18.08
CA GLY A 166 -14.77 -8.78 -18.39
C GLY A 166 -13.55 -7.88 -18.12
N GLU A 167 -13.76 -6.65 -17.65
CA GLU A 167 -12.68 -5.72 -17.31
C GLU A 167 -12.14 -6.03 -15.91
N ALA A 168 -10.82 -6.22 -15.80
CA ALA A 168 -10.14 -6.48 -14.54
C ALA A 168 -9.74 -5.19 -13.80
N HIS A 169 -9.67 -4.05 -14.49
CA HIS A 169 -9.18 -2.79 -13.97
C HIS A 169 -9.99 -1.61 -14.52
N LYS A 170 -10.40 -0.68 -13.66
CA LYS A 170 -11.11 0.56 -14.02
C LYS A 170 -10.58 1.75 -13.22
N VAL A 171 -10.61 2.94 -13.80
CA VAL A 171 -10.28 4.20 -13.11
C VAL A 171 -11.50 5.10 -13.13
N PHE A 172 -11.91 5.58 -11.97
CA PHE A 172 -13.04 6.48 -11.77
C PHE A 172 -12.54 7.87 -11.37
N THR A 173 -13.17 8.91 -11.89
CA THR A 173 -12.95 10.30 -11.42
C THR A 173 -13.96 10.60 -10.33
N ILE A 174 -13.51 11.04 -9.16
CA ILE A 174 -14.32 11.15 -7.93
C ILE A 174 -14.40 12.56 -7.33
N ALA A 175 -13.71 13.55 -7.91
CA ALA A 175 -13.68 14.93 -7.43
C ALA A 175 -14.04 15.95 -8.52
#